data_AF-Q5YBD1-F1
#
_entry.id   AF-Q5YBD1-F1
#
_cell.length_a   1.000
_cell.length_b   1.000
_cell.length_c   1.000
_cell.angle_alpha   90.00
_cell.angle_beta   90.00
_cell.angle_gamma   90.00
#
_symmetry.space_group_name_H-M   'P 1'
#
loop_
_entity.id
_entity.type
_entity.pdbx_description
1 polymer ?
#
loop_
_entity_poly.entity_id
_entity_poly.type
_entity_poly.pdbx_seq_one_letter_code
_entity_poly.pdbx_strand_id
1 'polypeptide(L)'
;GQTVVYSKYAGTEIRFQDADHIILKEDDVIGVLEGEDVSALQPLQDRLLVRVAEAADQTAGGVYLTEASKDQPTLGVVVAAVRQR
;
A
#
# COMPACT_ATOMS: atom_id res chain seq x y z
N GLY A 1 -14.50 16.88 -0.16
CA GLY A 1 -13.45 16.25 -0.98
C GLY A 1 -13.17 14.87 -0.42
N GLN A 2 -12.61 13.97 -1.22
CA GLN A 2 -12.15 12.67 -0.75
C GLN A 2 -10.64 12.72 -0.56
N THR A 3 -10.15 12.09 0.50
CA THR A 3 -8.71 11.91 0.71
C THR A 3 -8.27 10.68 -0.07
N VAL A 4 -7.21 10.82 -0.86
CA VAL A 4 -6.71 9.72 -1.71
C VAL A 4 -5.24 9.45 -1.43
N VAL A 5 -4.86 8.20 -1.60
CA VAL A 5 -3.46 7.78 -1.65
C VAL A 5 -3.09 7.63 -3.12
N TYR A 6 -1.99 8.26 -3.53
CA TYR A 6 -1.49 8.22 -4.90
C TYR A 6 0.00 7.90 -4.92
N SER A 7 0.52 7.52 -6.09
CA SER A 7 1.94 7.25 -6.27
C SER A 7 2.79 8.49 -6.02
N LYS A 8 3.78 8.38 -5.13
CA LYS A 8 4.68 9.50 -4.74
C LYS A 8 5.36 10.19 -5.93
N TYR A 9 5.62 9.46 -7.01
CA TYR A 9 6.37 9.96 -8.17
C TYR A 9 5.48 10.26 -9.38
N ALA A 10 4.16 10.25 -9.20
CA ALA A 10 3.20 10.53 -10.24
C ALA A 10 2.66 11.96 -10.17
N GLY A 11 2.10 12.40 -11.30
CA GLY A 11 1.38 13.66 -11.42
C GLY A 11 2.19 14.82 -11.97
N THR A 12 1.49 15.94 -12.18
CA THR A 12 2.06 17.22 -12.58
C THR A 12 1.59 18.28 -11.60
N GLU A 13 2.54 18.88 -10.89
CA GLU A 13 2.28 19.99 -9.98
C GLU A 13 1.94 21.25 -10.77
N ILE A 14 0.87 21.93 -10.36
CA ILE A 14 0.45 23.21 -10.91
C ILE A 14 0.14 24.16 -9.76
N ARG A 15 0.48 25.44 -9.92
CA ARG A 15 0.13 26.47 -8.96
C ARG A 15 -0.92 27.40 -9.57
N PHE A 16 -2.04 27.56 -8.89
CA PHE A 16 -3.13 28.42 -9.34
C PHE A 16 -3.76 29.14 -8.13
N GLN A 17 -3.96 30.45 -8.22
CA GLN A 17 -4.55 31.28 -7.15
C GLN A 17 -3.90 31.05 -5.77
N ASP A 18 -2.56 31.02 -5.73
CA ASP A 18 -1.75 30.79 -4.52
C ASP A 18 -1.97 29.44 -3.80
N ALA A 19 -2.57 28.48 -4.49
CA ALA A 19 -2.69 27.11 -4.02
C ALA A 19 -1.96 26.14 -4.97
N ASP A 20 -1.18 25.24 -4.37
CA ASP A 20 -0.54 24.14 -5.07
C ASP A 20 -1.57 23.03 -5.30
N HIS A 21 -1.63 22.55 -6.53
CA HIS A 21 -2.48 21.45 -6.95
C HIS A 21 -1.62 20.43 -7.68
N ILE A 22 -2.09 19.18 -7.72
CA ILE A 22 -1.47 18.12 -8.51
C ILE A 22 -2.54 17.53 -9.43
N ILE A 23 -2.22 17.45 -10.72
CA ILE A 23 -3.03 16.70 -11.68
C ILE A 23 -2.47 15.29 -11.75
N LEU A 24 -3.30 14.29 -11.49
CA LEU A 24 -2.95 12.88 -11.50
C LEU A 24 -3.76 12.14 -12.57
N LYS A 25 -3.18 11.10 -13.15
CA LYS A 25 -3.97 10.10 -13.89
C LYS A 25 -4.70 9.20 -12.90
N GLU A 26 -5.81 8.63 -13.33
CA GLU A 26 -6.60 7.72 -12.48
C GLU A 26 -5.77 6.52 -12.01
N ASP A 27 -4.95 5.93 -12.90
CA ASP A 27 -4.09 4.78 -12.60
C ASP A 27 -3.05 5.05 -11.50
N ASP A 28 -2.69 6.32 -11.30
CA ASP A 28 -1.74 6.75 -10.28
C ASP A 28 -2.40 6.89 -8.90
N VAL A 29 -3.73 6.86 -8.83
CA VAL A 29 -4.49 6.84 -7.59
C VAL A 29 -4.63 5.39 -7.11
N ILE A 30 -4.09 5.13 -5.93
CA ILE A 30 -3.99 3.79 -5.35
C ILE A 30 -5.27 3.41 -4.59
N GLY A 31 -5.86 4.37 -3.89
CA GLY A 31 -6.99 4.14 -2.99
C GLY A 31 -7.61 5.41 -2.44
N VAL A 32 -8.83 5.30 -1.92
CA VAL A 32 -9.52 6.36 -1.16
C VAL A 32 -9.45 6.01 0.33
N LEU A 33 -9.10 6.99 1.16
CA LEU A 33 -9.04 6.82 2.61
C LEU A 33 -10.36 7.28 3.26
N GLU A 34 -11.12 6.35 3.82
CA GLU A 34 -12.40 6.62 4.50
C GLU A 34 -12.23 6.74 6.03
N GLY A 35 -11.18 7.43 6.48
CA GLY A 35 -10.90 7.61 7.92
C GLY A 35 -9.46 7.95 8.21
N GLU A 36 -9.01 7.66 9.44
CA GLU A 36 -7.63 7.89 9.88
C GLU A 36 -6.76 6.62 9.85
N ASP A 37 -7.39 5.44 9.79
CA ASP A 37 -6.68 4.15 9.79
C ASP A 37 -6.51 3.61 8.36
N VAL A 38 -5.35 3.01 8.09
CA VAL A 38 -5.03 2.29 6.85
C VAL A 38 -6.01 1.13 6.60
N SER A 39 -6.62 0.58 7.65
CA SER A 39 -7.69 -0.42 7.52
C SER A 39 -8.94 0.13 6.80
N ALA A 40 -9.14 1.45 6.79
CA ALA A 40 -10.20 2.15 6.05
C ALA A 40 -9.77 2.59 4.64
N LEU A 41 -8.57 2.21 4.18
CA LEU A 41 -8.14 2.45 2.81
C LEU A 41 -8.89 1.51 1.87
N GLN A 42 -9.75 2.07 1.03
CA GLN A 42 -10.37 1.37 -0.07
C GLN A 42 -9.44 1.42 -1.28
N PRO A 43 -8.79 0.30 -1.67
CA PRO A 43 -8.01 0.27 -2.90
C PRO A 43 -8.90 0.55 -4.12
N LEU A 44 -8.31 1.10 -5.18
CA LEU A 44 -8.97 1.34 -6.47
C LEU A 44 -8.43 0.39 -7.56
N GLN A 45 -9.18 0.31 -8.67
CA GLN A 45 -8.82 -0.49 -9.85
C GLN A 45 -8.63 -1.98 -9.50
N ASP A 46 -7.52 -2.59 -9.92
CA ASP A 46 -7.19 -4.01 -9.69
C ASP A 46 -6.21 -4.21 -8.53
N ARG A 47 -6.39 -3.45 -7.44
CA ARG A 47 -5.48 -3.48 -6.30
C ARG A 47 -6.08 -4.19 -5.09
N LEU A 48 -5.24 -4.92 -4.37
CA LEU A 48 -5.54 -5.55 -3.08
C LEU A 48 -4.63 -4.97 -2.02
N LEU A 49 -5.21 -4.59 -0.88
CA LEU A 49 -4.45 -4.22 0.30
C LEU A 49 -4.15 -5.48 1.11
N VAL A 50 -2.87 -5.81 1.26
CA VAL A 50 -2.42 -7.01 1.95
C VAL A 50 -1.57 -6.63 3.16
N ARG A 51 -1.93 -7.13 4.34
CA ARG A 51 -1.06 -7.11 5.52
C ARG A 51 -0.09 -8.28 5.42
N VAL A 52 1.19 -7.95 5.26
CA VAL A 52 2.27 -8.93 5.19
C VAL A 52 2.42 -9.64 6.55
N ALA A 53 2.55 -10.96 6.55
CA ALA A 53 2.81 -11.73 7.78
C ALA A 53 4.25 -11.52 8.26
N GLU A 54 4.50 -11.54 9.56
CA GLU A 54 5.88 -11.48 10.06
C GLU A 54 6.61 -12.79 9.74
N ALA A 55 7.87 -12.69 9.28
CA ALA A 55 8.70 -13.86 9.05
C ALA A 55 9.05 -14.52 10.40
N ALA A 56 8.83 -15.83 10.51
CA ALA A 56 9.19 -16.58 11.71
C ALA A 56 10.72 -16.75 11.77
N ASP A 57 11.36 -16.07 12.71
CA ASP A 57 12.84 -15.95 12.75
C ASP A 57 13.57 -17.11 13.46
N GLN A 58 12.92 -18.16 13.96
CA GLN A 58 13.61 -19.22 14.73
C GLN A 58 13.04 -20.63 14.55
N THR A 59 13.91 -21.59 14.24
CA THR A 59 13.66 -23.03 14.46
C THR A 59 14.33 -23.47 15.76
N ALA A 60 13.65 -24.30 16.55
CA ALA A 60 14.03 -24.71 17.91
C ALA A 60 15.25 -25.66 18.00
N GLY A 61 16.27 -25.49 17.15
CA GLY A 61 17.35 -26.46 16.95
C GLY A 61 18.78 -25.90 16.97
N GLY A 62 18.99 -24.62 17.25
CA GLY A 62 20.30 -24.10 17.69
C GLY A 62 21.46 -24.14 16.68
N VAL A 63 21.22 -24.21 15.38
CA VAL A 63 22.28 -24.00 14.37
C VAL A 63 21.87 -22.87 13.44
N TYR A 64 22.50 -21.71 13.61
CA TYR A 64 22.43 -20.61 12.66
C TYR A 64 23.46 -20.85 11.56
N LEU A 65 23.00 -21.31 10.40
CA LEU A 65 23.75 -21.16 9.16
C LEU A 65 23.67 -19.68 8.77
N THR A 66 24.83 -19.04 8.66
CA THR A 66 24.94 -17.67 8.13
C THR A 66 24.46 -17.67 6.68
N GLU A 67 23.59 -16.68 6.37
CA GLU A 67 23.00 -16.37 5.07
C GLU A 67 21.74 -17.15 4.64
N ALA A 68 20.82 -17.43 5.56
CA ALA A 68 19.42 -17.52 5.16
C ALA A 68 18.91 -16.08 4.98
N SER A 69 18.85 -15.60 3.74
CA SER A 69 18.14 -14.39 3.36
C SER A 69 16.84 -14.31 4.14
N LYS A 70 16.60 -13.18 4.81
CA LYS A 70 15.29 -12.79 5.34
C LYS A 70 14.36 -12.57 4.15
N ASP A 71 13.95 -13.65 3.49
CA ASP A 71 13.05 -13.58 2.36
C ASP A 71 11.80 -12.84 2.81
N GLN A 72 11.42 -11.85 2.01
CA GLN A 72 10.23 -11.07 2.29
C GLN A 72 9.04 -12.05 2.34
N PRO A 73 8.28 -12.09 3.44
CA PRO A 73 7.20 -13.05 3.59
C PRO A 73 6.25 -12.96 2.40
N THR A 74 6.12 -14.07 1.68
CA THR A 74 5.26 -14.19 0.48
C THR A 74 3.80 -14.40 0.85
N LEU A 75 3.53 -14.66 2.14
CA LEU A 75 2.20 -14.84 2.71
C LEU A 75 1.72 -13.56 3.39
N GLY A 76 0.45 -13.24 3.21
CA GLY A 76 -0.21 -12.10 3.84
C GLY A 76 -1.72 -12.26 3.87
N VAL A 77 -2.38 -11.43 4.67
CA VAL A 77 -3.84 -11.42 4.83
C VAL A 77 -4.39 -10.25 4.02
N VAL A 78 -5.37 -10.52 3.15
CA VAL A 78 -6.11 -9.46 2.44
C VAL A 78 -6.95 -8.70 3.45
N VAL A 79 -6.71 -7.38 3.56
CA VAL A 79 -7.45 -6.48 4.46
C VAL A 79 -8.57 -5.77 3.70
N ALA A 80 -8.31 -5.38 2.46
CA ALA A 80 -9.29 -4.74 1.60
C ALA A 80 -9.11 -5.14 0.13
N ALA A 81 -10.23 -5.21 -0.59
CA ALA A 81 -10.28 -5.55 -2.00
C ALA A 81 -11.31 -4.67 -2.71
N VAL A 82 -11.04 -4.32 -3.96
CA VAL A 82 -12.04 -3.67 -4.81
C VAL A 82 -13.16 -4.68 -5.06
N ARG A 83 -14.37 -4.38 -4.57
CA ARG A 83 -15.56 -5.13 -4.99
C ARG A 83 -15.88 -4.72 -6.41
N GLN A 84 -15.39 -5.47 -7.39
CA GLN A 84 -15.91 -5.37 -8.75
C GLN A 84 -17.37 -5.81 -8.71
N ARG A 85 -18.27 -4.87 -8.98
CA ARG A 85 -19.67 -5.17 -9.29
C ARG A 85 -19.80 -5.40 -10.79
#